data_AF-G9MIA3-F1
#
_entry.id   AF-G9MIA3-F1
#
_cell.length_a   1.000
_cell.length_b   1.000
_cell.length_c   1.000
_cell.angle_alpha   90.00
_cell.angle_beta   90.00
_cell.angle_gamma   90.00
#
_symmetry.space_group_name_H-M   'P 1'
#
loop_
_entity.id
_entity.type
_entity.pdbx_description
1 polymer ?
#
loop_
_entity_poly.entity_id
_entity_poly.type
_entity_poly.pdbx_seq_one_letter_code
_entity_poly.pdbx_strand_id
1 'polypeptide(L)'
;MTKDSKSKPKLPVQQLAILAVARFAEPLAYTSVWPYLPEMIRGFGVKRDEVAKWAGVTSSVFSICQSITAVPWGKASDKFGRKPVLIYGLISTMICFIIWGMSTSLTMAITVRAIMGGGNGNVGIIRTMVAEMVTEKELQPRAFSIMPLVWSLGSVVGPAFGGFFAQPAKQFPGLFGNIELFKTFPYLLPNLLATVFFLISAASATFFLKETLADKKEHKDWGLLVGERLTRLIRRKPQLISQRRRSFVDGEATAPLVPSRVTPKKATAPKAPTGMKEVFSYQTTVNLISYTFLAFHSVAYDQNITVFLDYPVIPRTPENTKFPFYFTGGFGLSSGTIGTLFTIYGITCGLIQFLIYPPMVNRYGVLNCFKVVSVMTPFVYFITPYTSLLPTPATRFAAILTVMMIKAFAIIIAFPSTTILLTNSATSLRILGTLNGFATMFSGLGRAVGPASTGWAFSWGVEHGYIVSAYFFLAIISAIGAIPVFMIVEGQGPTASADNSDNEDNEENGVLLEDESPIEDYDDATDDEATAASPLLGRNRGSSYKTTSTANN
;
A
#
# COMPACT_ATOMS: atom_id res chain seq x y z
N MET A 1 44.20 -11.50 -11.89
CA MET A 1 43.01 -10.68 -11.56
C MET A 1 41.76 -11.52 -11.73
N THR A 2 41.30 -12.18 -10.67
CA THR A 2 39.99 -12.85 -10.63
C THR A 2 38.92 -11.78 -10.45
N LYS A 3 38.03 -11.67 -11.43
CA LYS A 3 36.87 -10.78 -11.44
C LYS A 3 35.91 -11.31 -10.35
N ASP A 4 36.01 -10.77 -9.13
CA ASP A 4 35.06 -11.09 -8.06
C ASP A 4 33.64 -10.81 -8.56
N SER A 5 32.85 -11.86 -8.73
CA SER A 5 31.45 -11.75 -9.06
C SER A 5 30.77 -11.07 -7.85
N LYS A 6 30.50 -9.76 -7.95
CA LYS A 6 29.66 -9.06 -6.97
C LYS A 6 28.32 -9.81 -6.91
N SER A 7 28.11 -10.55 -5.82
CA SER A 7 26.83 -11.22 -5.53
C SER A 7 25.71 -10.19 -5.72
N LYS A 8 24.80 -10.43 -6.67
CA LYS A 8 23.65 -9.54 -6.89
C LYS A 8 22.94 -9.26 -5.55
N PRO A 9 22.64 -8.01 -5.21
CA PRO A 9 21.97 -7.67 -3.97
C PRO A 9 20.63 -8.41 -3.86
N LYS A 10 20.32 -8.94 -2.67
CA LYS A 10 19.10 -9.71 -2.40
C LYS A 10 18.21 -8.96 -1.42
N LEU A 11 16.89 -8.98 -1.67
CA LEU A 11 15.91 -8.41 -0.75
C LEU A 11 15.91 -9.15 0.59
N PRO A 12 15.74 -8.45 1.73
CA PRO A 12 15.59 -9.08 3.04
C PRO A 12 14.17 -9.65 3.20
N VAL A 13 13.86 -10.71 2.45
CA VAL A 13 12.50 -11.26 2.29
C VAL A 13 11.82 -11.58 3.62
N GLN A 14 12.55 -12.18 4.57
CA GLN A 14 11.99 -12.52 5.88
C GLN A 14 11.51 -11.28 6.66
N GLN A 15 12.29 -10.21 6.63
CA GLN A 15 11.96 -8.99 7.37
C GLN A 15 10.86 -8.19 6.67
N LEU A 16 10.87 -8.14 5.34
CA LEU A 16 9.77 -7.56 4.56
C LEU A 16 8.47 -8.33 4.77
N ALA A 17 8.51 -9.65 4.93
CA ALA A 17 7.34 -10.47 5.25
C ALA A 17 6.80 -10.14 6.66
N ILE A 18 7.67 -9.97 7.66
CA ILE A 18 7.23 -9.56 9.01
C ILE A 18 6.60 -8.17 9.00
N LEU A 19 7.21 -7.22 8.27
CA LEU A 19 6.64 -5.89 8.07
C LEU A 19 5.30 -5.94 7.32
N ALA A 20 5.15 -6.86 6.35
CA ALA A 20 3.89 -7.08 5.66
C ALA A 20 2.80 -7.63 6.60
N VAL A 21 3.13 -8.57 7.48
CA VAL A 21 2.20 -9.07 8.52
C VAL A 21 1.79 -7.93 9.46
N ALA A 22 2.75 -7.15 9.97
CA ALA A 22 2.45 -5.97 10.80
C ALA A 22 1.60 -4.93 10.06
N ARG A 23 1.86 -4.72 8.77
CA ARG A 23 1.13 -3.78 7.91
C ARG A 23 -0.30 -4.22 7.65
N PHE A 24 -0.59 -5.52 7.62
CA PHE A 24 -1.91 -6.10 7.38
C PHE A 24 -2.92 -5.75 8.48
N ALA A 25 -2.43 -5.51 9.70
CA ALA A 25 -3.26 -5.25 10.86
C ALA A 25 -4.12 -3.97 10.73
N GLU A 26 -3.59 -2.92 10.10
CA GLU A 26 -4.32 -1.64 9.93
C GLU A 26 -5.46 -1.67 8.90
N PRO A 27 -5.30 -2.15 7.65
CA PRO A 27 -6.43 -2.23 6.72
C PRO A 27 -7.53 -3.14 7.28
N LEU A 28 -7.17 -4.22 7.99
CA LEU A 28 -8.10 -5.03 8.75
C LEU A 28 -8.83 -4.18 9.82
N ALA A 29 -8.08 -3.38 10.58
CA ALA A 29 -8.60 -2.50 11.62
C ALA A 29 -9.64 -1.50 11.07
N TYR A 30 -9.31 -0.92 9.91
CA TYR A 30 -10.06 0.17 9.32
C TYR A 30 -11.35 -0.31 8.65
N THR A 31 -11.29 -1.44 7.94
CA THR A 31 -12.36 -1.89 7.04
C THR A 31 -13.32 -2.91 7.66
N SER A 32 -12.87 -3.67 8.68
CA SER A 32 -13.71 -4.71 9.31
C SER A 32 -14.99 -4.20 9.97
N VAL A 33 -15.04 -2.92 10.27
CA VAL A 33 -16.14 -2.30 10.98
C VAL A 33 -17.34 -1.98 10.09
N TRP A 34 -17.15 -1.80 8.79
CA TRP A 34 -18.18 -1.28 7.88
C TRP A 34 -19.48 -2.10 7.85
N PRO A 35 -19.45 -3.46 7.82
CA PRO A 35 -20.65 -4.26 7.65
C PRO A 35 -21.64 -4.17 8.82
N TYR A 36 -21.13 -3.93 10.04
CA TYR A 36 -21.95 -3.90 11.25
C TYR A 36 -22.10 -2.50 11.87
N LEU A 37 -21.31 -1.53 11.42
CA LEU A 37 -21.35 -0.15 11.92
C LEU A 37 -22.75 0.49 11.88
N PRO A 38 -23.57 0.34 10.81
CA PRO A 38 -24.91 0.93 10.78
C PRO A 38 -25.82 0.38 11.89
N GLU A 39 -25.83 -0.94 12.08
CA GLU A 39 -26.62 -1.57 13.14
C GLU A 39 -26.11 -1.23 14.54
N MET A 40 -24.80 -1.08 14.70
CA MET A 40 -24.17 -0.66 15.95
C MET A 40 -24.61 0.76 16.34
N ILE A 41 -24.55 1.71 15.41
CA ILE A 41 -24.98 3.11 15.63
C ILE A 41 -26.48 3.19 15.92
N ARG A 42 -27.30 2.44 15.17
CA ARG A 42 -28.73 2.33 15.44
C ARG A 42 -29.01 1.73 16.83
N GLY A 43 -28.21 0.74 17.25
CA GLY A 43 -28.26 0.16 18.58
C GLY A 43 -27.95 1.14 19.72
N PHE A 44 -27.27 2.25 19.42
CA PHE A 44 -27.01 3.34 20.38
C PHE A 44 -28.18 4.33 20.51
N GLY A 45 -29.30 4.11 19.81
CA GLY A 45 -30.48 4.98 19.87
C GLY A 45 -30.47 6.14 18.86
N VAL A 46 -29.57 6.13 17.88
CA VAL A 46 -29.53 7.13 16.79
C VAL A 46 -30.68 6.89 15.81
N LYS A 47 -31.34 7.96 15.38
CA LYS A 47 -32.41 7.90 14.37
C LYS A 47 -31.89 7.37 13.03
N ARG A 48 -32.74 6.65 12.28
CA ARG A 48 -32.35 5.93 11.05
C ARG A 48 -31.88 6.83 9.91
N ASP A 49 -32.46 8.01 9.80
CA ASP A 49 -32.06 9.08 8.88
C ASP A 49 -30.64 9.57 9.17
N GLU A 50 -30.26 9.69 10.44
CA GLU A 50 -28.92 10.17 10.84
C GLU A 50 -27.83 9.09 10.90
N VAL A 51 -28.18 7.79 10.78
CA VAL A 51 -27.20 6.68 10.89
C VAL A 51 -26.04 6.87 9.90
N ALA A 52 -26.32 7.30 8.67
CA ALA A 52 -25.29 7.49 7.66
C ALA A 52 -24.31 8.61 8.03
N LYS A 53 -24.82 9.75 8.52
CA LYS A 53 -24.02 10.87 9.01
C LYS A 53 -23.08 10.43 10.13
N TRP A 54 -23.60 9.73 11.14
CA TRP A 54 -22.80 9.28 12.28
C TRP A 54 -21.81 8.16 11.92
N ALA A 55 -22.16 7.28 10.99
CA ALA A 55 -21.23 6.26 10.47
C ALA A 55 -20.07 6.90 9.69
N GLY A 56 -20.38 7.94 8.90
CA GLY A 56 -19.40 8.79 8.23
C GLY A 56 -18.47 9.49 9.22
N VAL A 57 -19.01 10.19 10.21
CA VAL A 57 -18.23 10.87 11.27
C VAL A 57 -17.32 9.88 12.01
N THR A 58 -17.84 8.72 12.41
CA THR A 58 -17.08 7.70 13.13
C THR A 58 -15.88 7.18 12.32
N SER A 59 -16.04 7.03 11.01
CA SER A 59 -14.95 6.63 10.10
C SER A 59 -13.94 7.76 9.88
N SER A 60 -14.42 9.00 9.84
CA SER A 60 -13.61 10.19 9.58
C SER A 60 -12.69 10.53 10.74
N VAL A 61 -13.21 10.44 11.97
CA VAL A 61 -12.44 10.70 13.21
C VAL A 61 -11.21 9.80 13.30
N PHE A 62 -11.32 8.53 12.92
CA PHE A 62 -10.17 7.63 12.83
C PHE A 62 -9.07 8.19 11.92
N SER A 63 -9.43 8.58 10.69
CA SER A 63 -8.48 9.07 9.69
C SER A 63 -7.90 10.44 10.03
N ILE A 64 -8.70 11.33 10.63
CA ILE A 64 -8.25 12.65 11.11
C ILE A 64 -7.21 12.48 12.23
N CYS A 65 -7.54 11.70 13.26
CA CYS A 65 -6.62 11.45 14.37
C CYS A 65 -5.33 10.77 13.89
N GLN A 66 -5.43 9.78 13.00
CA GLN A 66 -4.26 9.15 12.38
C GLN A 66 -3.37 10.16 11.64
N SER A 67 -3.98 11.10 10.92
CA SER A 67 -3.23 12.11 10.16
C SER A 67 -2.52 13.10 11.09
N ILE A 68 -3.18 13.54 12.16
CA ILE A 68 -2.60 14.46 13.17
C ILE A 68 -1.43 13.79 13.91
N THR A 69 -1.57 12.52 14.27
CA THR A 69 -0.54 11.81 15.06
C THR A 69 0.58 11.21 14.22
N ALA A 70 0.47 11.17 12.88
CA ALA A 70 1.49 10.61 12.00
C ALA A 70 2.89 11.22 12.21
N VAL A 71 2.98 12.55 12.31
CA VAL A 71 4.26 13.26 12.52
C VAL A 71 4.84 13.01 13.92
N PRO A 72 4.07 13.15 15.02
CA PRO A 72 4.51 12.74 16.35
C PRO A 72 5.05 11.31 16.40
N TRP A 73 4.38 10.34 15.77
CA TRP A 73 4.84 8.95 15.72
C TRP A 73 6.15 8.77 14.95
N GLY A 74 6.34 9.53 13.86
CA GLY A 74 7.62 9.59 13.15
C GLY A 74 8.75 10.02 14.08
N LYS A 75 8.61 11.17 14.73
CA LYS A 75 9.60 11.70 15.71
C LYS A 75 9.83 10.77 16.89
N ALA A 76 8.77 10.14 17.40
CA ALA A 76 8.89 9.14 18.46
C ALA A 76 9.72 7.95 17.99
N SER A 77 9.51 7.47 16.75
CA SER A 77 10.30 6.38 16.19
C SER A 77 11.77 6.75 15.96
N ASP A 78 12.07 8.02 15.64
CA ASP A 78 13.45 8.51 15.50
C ASP A 78 14.18 8.51 16.85
N LYS A 79 13.48 8.87 17.93
CA LYS A 79 14.06 8.94 19.28
C LYS A 79 14.11 7.59 19.99
N PHE A 80 13.04 6.82 19.92
CA PHE A 80 12.88 5.59 20.71
C PHE A 80 13.29 4.32 19.95
N GLY A 81 13.38 4.35 18.62
CA GLY A 81 13.64 3.19 17.75
C GLY A 81 12.41 2.84 16.92
N ARG A 82 12.60 2.25 15.73
CA ARG A 82 11.48 1.89 14.84
C ARG A 82 10.69 0.72 15.40
N LYS A 83 11.40 -0.31 15.87
CA LYS A 83 10.78 -1.56 16.32
C LYS A 83 9.91 -1.37 17.57
N PRO A 84 10.37 -0.74 18.67
CA PRO A 84 9.55 -0.56 19.87
C PRO A 84 8.28 0.25 19.61
N VAL A 85 8.39 1.30 18.79
CA VAL A 85 7.27 2.19 18.48
C VAL A 85 6.23 1.48 17.61
N LEU A 86 6.65 0.67 16.63
CA LEU A 86 5.75 -0.20 15.86
C LEU A 86 4.98 -1.18 16.76
N ILE A 87 5.67 -1.84 17.70
CA ILE A 87 5.05 -2.80 18.62
C ILE A 87 4.02 -2.10 19.52
N TYR A 88 4.35 -0.92 20.05
CA TYR A 88 3.41 -0.13 20.84
C TYR A 88 2.15 0.23 20.04
N GLY A 89 2.30 0.66 18.79
CA GLY A 89 1.15 0.96 17.92
C GLY A 89 0.26 -0.25 17.65
N LEU A 90 0.86 -1.44 17.44
CA LEU A 90 0.11 -2.70 17.29
C LEU A 90 -0.65 -3.08 18.57
N ILE A 91 -0.02 -3.00 19.74
CA ILE A 91 -0.65 -3.29 21.04
C ILE A 91 -1.76 -2.29 21.36
N SER A 92 -1.52 -0.99 21.11
CA SER A 92 -2.52 0.07 21.28
C SER A 92 -3.76 -0.20 20.43
N THR A 93 -3.57 -0.55 19.15
CA THR A 93 -4.67 -0.89 18.24
C THR A 93 -5.43 -2.13 18.73
N MET A 94 -4.72 -3.16 19.21
CA MET A 94 -5.31 -4.38 19.77
C MET A 94 -6.22 -4.09 20.97
N ILE A 95 -5.77 -3.27 21.92
CA ILE A 95 -6.56 -2.88 23.09
C ILE A 95 -7.80 -2.09 22.67
N CYS A 96 -7.64 -1.12 21.76
CA CYS A 96 -8.76 -0.32 21.26
C CYS A 96 -9.82 -1.18 20.54
N PHE A 97 -9.41 -2.25 19.86
CA PHE A 97 -10.31 -3.20 19.21
C PHE A 97 -11.25 -3.89 20.20
N ILE A 98 -10.71 -4.33 21.35
CA ILE A 98 -11.50 -4.95 22.41
C ILE A 98 -12.51 -3.94 22.98
N ILE A 99 -12.04 -2.72 23.28
CA ILE A 99 -12.90 -1.65 23.83
C ILE A 99 -13.99 -1.25 22.81
N TRP A 100 -13.66 -1.20 21.52
CA TRP A 100 -14.62 -0.94 20.45
C TRP A 100 -15.71 -2.01 20.40
N GLY A 101 -15.34 -3.29 20.50
CA GLY A 101 -16.29 -4.41 20.56
C GLY A 101 -17.22 -4.37 21.78
N MET A 102 -16.78 -3.71 22.87
CA MET A 102 -17.56 -3.49 24.10
C MET A 102 -18.31 -2.15 24.13
N SER A 103 -18.33 -1.39 23.03
CA SER A 103 -18.93 -0.05 23.03
C SER A 103 -20.45 -0.10 23.14
N THR A 104 -21.00 0.68 24.08
CA THR A 104 -22.44 0.76 24.38
C THR A 104 -23.09 2.09 24.02
N SER A 105 -22.29 3.09 23.65
CA SER A 105 -22.77 4.42 23.27
C SER A 105 -21.99 4.98 22.08
N LEU A 106 -22.64 5.92 21.35
CA LEU A 106 -22.03 6.60 20.22
C LEU A 106 -20.77 7.38 20.61
N THR A 107 -20.79 8.07 21.77
CA THR A 107 -19.64 8.82 22.27
C THR A 107 -18.46 7.91 22.58
N MET A 108 -18.72 6.75 23.20
CA MET A 108 -17.69 5.74 23.46
C MET A 108 -17.09 5.23 22.14
N ALA A 109 -17.94 4.88 21.16
CA ALA A 109 -17.48 4.42 19.85
C ALA A 109 -16.60 5.46 19.15
N ILE A 110 -17.03 6.72 19.06
CA ILE A 110 -16.26 7.81 18.44
C ILE A 110 -14.93 8.05 19.17
N THR A 111 -14.94 8.05 20.51
CA THR A 111 -13.74 8.26 21.33
C THR A 111 -12.73 7.12 21.12
N VAL A 112 -13.20 5.88 21.12
CA VAL A 112 -12.34 4.72 20.86
C VAL A 112 -11.77 4.78 19.45
N ARG A 113 -12.52 5.25 18.45
CA ARG A 113 -11.98 5.47 17.09
C ARG A 113 -10.94 6.57 17.01
N ALA A 114 -11.13 7.66 17.75
CA ALA A 114 -10.14 8.72 17.85
C ALA A 114 -8.83 8.19 18.43
N ILE A 115 -8.90 7.43 19.54
CA ILE A 115 -7.73 6.83 20.19
C ILE A 115 -7.09 5.78 19.27
N MET A 116 -7.90 4.94 18.62
CA MET A 116 -7.41 3.90 17.71
C MET A 116 -6.72 4.47 16.48
N GLY A 117 -7.27 5.53 15.87
CA GLY A 117 -6.62 6.25 14.78
C GLY A 117 -5.35 6.95 15.26
N GLY A 118 -5.44 7.63 16.41
CA GLY A 118 -4.33 8.32 17.04
C GLY A 118 -3.15 7.41 17.41
N GLY A 119 -3.42 6.18 17.87
CA GLY A 119 -2.42 5.16 18.22
C GLY A 119 -1.81 4.42 17.03
N ASN A 120 -2.31 4.65 15.81
CA ASN A 120 -1.94 3.88 14.62
C ASN A 120 -0.98 4.65 13.68
N GLY A 121 0.23 4.91 14.18
CA GLY A 121 1.34 5.51 13.42
C GLY A 121 2.14 4.54 12.55
N ASN A 122 1.68 3.29 12.40
CA ASN A 122 2.48 2.18 11.89
C ASN A 122 2.88 2.35 10.42
N VAL A 123 2.05 3.00 9.57
CA VAL A 123 2.36 3.17 8.14
C VAL A 123 3.67 3.90 7.90
N GLY A 124 3.85 5.03 8.57
CA GLY A 124 5.03 5.86 8.42
C GLY A 124 6.28 5.11 8.87
N ILE A 125 6.19 4.45 10.02
CA ILE A 125 7.30 3.68 10.59
C ILE A 125 7.70 2.53 9.67
N ILE A 126 6.74 1.74 9.18
CA ILE A 126 7.01 0.62 8.26
C ILE A 126 7.65 1.14 6.96
N ARG A 127 7.17 2.26 6.42
CA ARG A 127 7.79 2.89 5.23
C ARG A 127 9.25 3.26 5.48
N THR A 128 9.54 3.87 6.63
CA THR A 128 10.91 4.22 7.02
C THR A 128 11.77 2.99 7.22
N MET A 129 11.26 1.95 7.90
CA MET A 129 12.00 0.69 8.09
C MET A 129 12.35 0.04 6.75
N VAL A 130 11.41 -0.01 5.79
CA VAL A 130 11.71 -0.54 4.45
C VAL A 130 12.79 0.28 3.75
N ALA A 131 12.75 1.61 3.86
CA ALA A 131 13.77 2.49 3.30
C ALA A 131 15.15 2.25 3.91
N GLU A 132 15.23 2.13 5.24
CA GLU A 132 16.47 1.90 6.00
C GLU A 132 17.04 0.49 5.75
N MET A 133 16.18 -0.49 5.47
CA MET A 133 16.56 -1.88 5.22
C MET A 133 17.03 -2.15 3.79
N VAL A 134 16.42 -1.47 2.83
CA VAL A 134 16.70 -1.65 1.40
C VAL A 134 17.49 -0.43 0.94
N THR A 135 18.80 -0.48 1.19
CA THR A 135 19.75 0.57 0.79
C THR A 135 20.01 0.57 -0.71
N GLU A 136 19.85 -0.60 -1.34
CA GLU A 136 20.11 -0.82 -2.75
C GLU A 136 19.03 -0.17 -3.60
N LYS A 137 19.45 0.82 -4.39
CA LYS A 137 18.59 1.64 -5.23
C LYS A 137 17.69 0.81 -6.14
N GLU A 138 18.25 -0.22 -6.77
CA GLU A 138 17.54 -1.14 -7.68
C GLU A 138 16.39 -1.90 -7.02
N LEU A 139 16.48 -2.16 -5.71
CA LEU A 139 15.54 -3.03 -4.99
C LEU A 139 14.43 -2.25 -4.27
N GLN A 140 14.60 -0.94 -4.07
CA GLN A 140 13.65 -0.10 -3.35
C GLN A 140 12.24 -0.09 -3.96
N PRO A 141 12.04 0.10 -5.29
CA PRO A 141 10.69 0.12 -5.86
C PRO A 141 9.90 -1.17 -5.57
N ARG A 142 10.59 -2.32 -5.67
CA ARG A 142 9.99 -3.63 -5.38
C ARG A 142 9.66 -3.83 -3.90
N ALA A 143 10.43 -3.23 -3.00
CA ALA A 143 10.14 -3.29 -1.56
C ALA A 143 8.96 -2.37 -1.19
N PHE A 144 8.91 -1.17 -1.74
CA PHE A 144 7.80 -0.22 -1.51
C PHE A 144 6.48 -0.69 -2.13
N SER A 145 6.51 -1.46 -3.22
CA SER A 145 5.29 -2.02 -3.85
C SER A 145 4.60 -3.10 -3.00
N ILE A 146 5.23 -3.64 -1.96
CA ILE A 146 4.61 -4.63 -1.06
C ILE A 146 3.54 -3.98 -0.17
N MET A 147 3.76 -2.74 0.29
CA MET A 147 2.87 -2.10 1.27
C MET A 147 1.44 -1.87 0.73
N PRO A 148 1.26 -1.41 -0.53
CA PRO A 148 -0.07 -1.27 -1.13
C PRO A 148 -0.76 -2.63 -1.35
N LEU A 149 -0.01 -3.67 -1.72
CA LEU A 149 -0.56 -5.02 -1.88
C LEU A 149 -1.15 -5.55 -0.56
N VAL A 150 -0.44 -5.32 0.55
CA VAL A 150 -0.94 -5.67 1.89
C VAL A 150 -2.20 -4.89 2.25
N TRP A 151 -2.26 -3.60 1.90
CA TRP A 151 -3.46 -2.78 2.07
C TRP A 151 -4.65 -3.38 1.32
N SER A 152 -4.48 -3.70 0.03
CA SER A 152 -5.52 -4.34 -0.77
C SER A 152 -6.00 -5.64 -0.13
N LEU A 153 -5.08 -6.51 0.30
CA LEU A 153 -5.43 -7.78 0.95
C LEU A 153 -6.21 -7.57 2.26
N GLY A 154 -5.80 -6.63 3.09
CA GLY A 154 -6.50 -6.33 4.34
C GLY A 154 -7.87 -5.70 4.13
N SER A 155 -8.03 -4.86 3.10
CA SER A 155 -9.32 -4.27 2.72
C SER A 155 -10.32 -5.29 2.18
N VAL A 156 -9.79 -6.41 1.68
CA VAL A 156 -10.56 -7.58 1.23
C VAL A 156 -11.00 -8.43 2.42
N VAL A 157 -10.06 -8.77 3.31
CA VAL A 157 -10.33 -9.67 4.44
C VAL A 157 -11.16 -8.97 5.53
N GLY A 158 -10.95 -7.67 5.76
CA GLY A 158 -11.59 -6.93 6.85
C GLY A 158 -13.11 -7.02 6.85
N PRO A 159 -13.83 -6.55 5.82
CA PRO A 159 -15.28 -6.55 5.80
C PRO A 159 -15.87 -7.97 5.87
N ALA A 160 -15.25 -8.94 5.19
CA ALA A 160 -15.64 -10.35 5.28
C ALA A 160 -15.60 -10.84 6.73
N PHE A 161 -14.51 -10.50 7.42
CA PHE A 161 -14.26 -10.85 8.80
C PHE A 161 -15.28 -10.21 9.76
N GLY A 162 -15.50 -8.91 9.63
CA GLY A 162 -16.33 -8.18 10.59
C GLY A 162 -17.82 -8.46 10.49
N GLY A 163 -18.34 -8.64 9.29
CA GLY A 163 -19.78 -8.87 9.09
C GLY A 163 -20.20 -10.32 9.36
N PHE A 164 -19.38 -11.32 8.99
CA PHE A 164 -19.73 -12.73 9.18
C PHE A 164 -19.81 -13.16 10.66
N PHE A 165 -19.05 -12.51 11.53
CA PHE A 165 -19.04 -12.80 12.97
C PHE A 165 -19.86 -11.79 13.80
N ALA A 166 -20.53 -10.82 13.17
CA ALA A 166 -21.35 -9.85 13.87
C ALA A 166 -22.61 -10.50 14.47
N GLN A 167 -23.02 -10.06 15.65
CA GLN A 167 -24.19 -10.59 16.37
C GLN A 167 -24.18 -12.13 16.48
N PRO A 168 -23.13 -12.74 17.05
CA PRO A 168 -22.94 -14.18 17.03
C PRO A 168 -24.05 -14.94 17.78
N ALA A 169 -24.66 -14.32 18.80
CA ALA A 169 -25.82 -14.88 19.49
C ALA A 169 -27.05 -15.08 18.59
N LYS A 170 -27.20 -14.25 17.54
CA LYS A 170 -28.29 -14.39 16.54
C LYS A 170 -27.87 -15.24 15.35
N GLN A 171 -26.62 -15.08 14.89
CA GLN A 171 -26.15 -15.75 13.67
C GLN A 171 -25.76 -17.22 13.91
N PHE A 172 -25.27 -17.54 15.11
CA PHE A 172 -24.84 -18.88 15.52
C PHE A 172 -25.44 -19.24 16.90
N PRO A 173 -26.78 -19.35 17.01
CA PRO A 173 -27.46 -19.52 18.29
C PRO A 173 -27.06 -20.80 19.03
N GLY A 174 -26.72 -21.87 18.31
CA GLY A 174 -26.25 -23.14 18.92
C GLY A 174 -24.90 -23.03 19.63
N LEU A 175 -24.02 -22.10 19.22
CA LEU A 175 -22.68 -21.92 19.81
C LEU A 175 -22.63 -20.76 20.80
N PHE A 176 -23.30 -19.64 20.51
CA PHE A 176 -23.19 -18.40 21.27
C PHE A 176 -24.51 -17.92 21.88
N GLY A 177 -25.64 -18.56 21.61
CA GLY A 177 -26.97 -18.12 22.04
C GLY A 177 -27.19 -18.17 23.56
N ASN A 178 -26.40 -18.95 24.29
CA ASN A 178 -26.49 -19.03 25.76
C ASN A 178 -25.49 -18.11 26.48
N ILE A 179 -24.59 -17.45 25.74
CA ILE A 179 -23.52 -16.63 26.33
C ILE A 179 -24.01 -15.19 26.46
N GLU A 180 -24.25 -14.73 27.69
CA GLU A 180 -24.73 -13.38 27.99
C GLU A 180 -23.77 -12.29 27.50
N LEU A 181 -22.46 -12.53 27.57
CA LEU A 181 -21.44 -11.59 27.08
C LEU A 181 -21.69 -11.15 25.62
N PHE A 182 -22.06 -12.08 24.73
CA PHE A 182 -22.32 -11.78 23.32
C PHE A 182 -23.73 -11.25 23.04
N LYS A 183 -24.64 -11.31 24.02
CA LYS A 183 -25.93 -10.62 23.98
C LYS A 183 -25.75 -9.16 24.36
N THR A 184 -24.98 -8.90 25.42
CA THR A 184 -24.65 -7.54 25.89
C THR A 184 -23.73 -6.82 24.92
N PHE A 185 -22.76 -7.53 24.32
CA PHE A 185 -21.80 -6.99 23.34
C PHE A 185 -21.86 -7.76 22.02
N PRO A 186 -22.84 -7.46 21.15
CA PRO A 186 -23.06 -8.20 19.90
C PRO A 186 -21.92 -8.10 18.89
N TYR A 187 -21.04 -7.10 19.04
CA TYR A 187 -19.93 -6.84 18.11
C TYR A 187 -18.57 -7.24 18.71
N LEU A 188 -18.53 -7.87 19.89
CA LEU A 188 -17.26 -8.21 20.54
C LEU A 188 -16.50 -9.33 19.82
N LEU A 189 -17.18 -10.37 19.36
CA LEU A 189 -16.56 -11.54 18.70
C LEU A 189 -15.67 -11.18 17.48
N PRO A 190 -16.14 -10.40 16.47
CA PRO A 190 -15.29 -10.05 15.35
C PRO A 190 -14.06 -9.25 15.80
N ASN A 191 -14.18 -8.46 16.87
CA ASN A 191 -13.05 -7.71 17.39
C ASN A 191 -12.05 -8.59 18.16
N LEU A 192 -12.51 -9.59 18.93
CA LEU A 192 -11.66 -10.56 19.61
C LEU A 192 -10.88 -11.46 18.63
N LEU A 193 -11.51 -11.83 17.53
CA LEU A 193 -10.78 -12.63 16.54
C LEU A 193 -9.77 -11.76 15.76
N ALA A 194 -10.08 -10.49 15.51
CA ALA A 194 -9.10 -9.54 14.97
C ALA A 194 -7.90 -9.35 15.91
N THR A 195 -8.08 -9.40 17.24
CA THR A 195 -6.96 -9.32 18.20
C THR A 195 -5.97 -10.47 18.09
N VAL A 196 -6.38 -11.65 17.63
CA VAL A 196 -5.46 -12.75 17.32
C VAL A 196 -4.48 -12.34 16.21
N PHE A 197 -4.95 -11.67 15.15
CA PHE A 197 -4.07 -11.17 14.09
C PHE A 197 -3.14 -10.06 14.58
N PHE A 198 -3.62 -9.15 15.44
CA PHE A 198 -2.78 -8.13 16.07
C PHE A 198 -1.72 -8.77 16.99
N LEU A 199 -2.08 -9.81 17.73
CA LEU A 199 -1.15 -10.54 18.60
C LEU A 199 -0.07 -11.26 17.78
N ILE A 200 -0.44 -11.93 16.69
CA ILE A 200 0.53 -12.55 15.76
C ILE A 200 1.46 -11.47 15.17
N SER A 201 0.91 -10.32 14.79
CA SER A 201 1.68 -9.20 14.26
C SER A 201 2.66 -8.64 15.30
N ALA A 202 2.21 -8.40 16.53
CA ALA A 202 3.04 -7.89 17.62
C ALA A 202 4.10 -8.92 18.05
N ALA A 203 3.74 -10.20 18.14
CA ALA A 203 4.68 -11.29 18.47
C ALA A 203 5.74 -11.44 17.37
N SER A 204 5.33 -11.46 16.10
CA SER A 204 6.27 -11.57 14.99
C SER A 204 7.24 -10.39 14.92
N ALA A 205 6.74 -9.16 15.15
CA ALA A 205 7.58 -7.97 15.27
C ALA A 205 8.52 -8.06 16.47
N THR A 206 8.05 -8.51 17.63
CA THR A 206 8.86 -8.62 18.86
C THR A 206 10.00 -9.64 18.70
N PHE A 207 9.68 -10.83 18.20
CA PHE A 207 10.62 -11.96 18.19
C PHE A 207 11.52 -12.03 16.96
N PHE A 208 11.13 -11.43 15.83
CA PHE A 208 11.83 -11.64 14.56
C PHE A 208 12.20 -10.35 13.80
N LEU A 209 11.57 -9.22 14.09
CA LEU A 209 11.93 -7.95 13.43
C LEU A 209 13.20 -7.38 14.05
N LYS A 210 14.12 -6.91 13.21
CA LYS A 210 15.34 -6.24 13.64
C LYS A 210 15.12 -4.73 13.70
N GLU A 211 15.76 -4.08 14.67
CA GLU A 211 15.83 -2.62 14.70
C GLU A 211 16.60 -2.11 13.48
N THR A 212 16.05 -1.08 12.83
CA THR A 212 16.62 -0.50 11.60
C THR A 212 17.27 0.85 11.85
N LEU A 213 16.92 1.53 12.95
CA LEU A 213 17.54 2.78 13.37
C LEU A 213 19.04 2.58 13.63
N ALA A 214 19.90 3.35 12.94
CA ALA A 214 21.35 3.19 12.96
C ALA A 214 21.94 3.25 14.38
N ASP A 215 21.56 4.26 15.16
CA ASP A 215 22.06 4.49 16.52
C ASP A 215 21.65 3.38 17.51
N LYS A 216 20.62 2.60 17.19
CA LYS A 216 20.09 1.54 18.06
C LYS A 216 20.30 0.13 17.53
N LYS A 217 20.97 -0.01 16.39
CA LYS A 217 21.19 -1.31 15.72
C LYS A 217 22.11 -2.24 16.52
N GLU A 218 23.02 -1.69 17.31
CA GLU A 218 24.01 -2.45 18.10
C GLU A 218 23.53 -2.77 19.54
N HIS A 219 22.38 -2.23 19.96
CA HIS A 219 21.81 -2.56 21.26
C HIS A 219 21.29 -4.00 21.30
N LYS A 220 21.54 -4.71 22.42
CA LYS A 220 21.03 -6.07 22.64
C LYS A 220 19.51 -6.08 22.61
N ASP A 221 18.95 -6.71 21.57
CA ASP A 221 17.52 -6.93 21.42
C ASP A 221 17.11 -8.25 22.07
N TRP A 222 16.51 -8.15 23.27
CA TRP A 222 16.03 -9.31 24.03
C TRP A 222 14.93 -10.09 23.30
N GLY A 223 14.10 -9.41 22.50
CA GLY A 223 13.04 -10.05 21.73
C GLY A 223 13.60 -11.00 20.68
N LEU A 224 14.64 -10.57 19.94
CA LEU A 224 15.33 -11.41 18.96
C LEU A 224 16.00 -12.63 19.61
N LEU A 225 16.61 -12.46 20.79
CA LEU A 225 17.28 -13.56 21.49
C LEU A 225 16.28 -14.65 21.92
N VAL A 226 15.11 -14.26 22.42
CA VAL A 226 14.02 -15.18 22.75
C VAL A 226 13.47 -15.84 21.49
N GLY A 227 13.26 -15.07 20.41
CA GLY A 227 12.81 -15.60 19.12
C GLY A 227 13.77 -16.64 18.54
N GLU A 228 15.08 -16.41 18.66
CA GLU A 228 16.10 -17.37 18.23
C GLU A 228 16.06 -18.66 19.05
N ARG A 229 15.91 -18.56 20.38
CA ARG A 229 15.72 -19.74 21.25
C ARG A 229 14.45 -20.51 20.90
N LEU A 230 13.33 -19.83 20.67
CA LEU A 230 12.06 -20.44 20.28
C LEU A 230 12.17 -21.16 18.92
N THR A 231 12.85 -20.54 17.96
CA THR A 231 13.10 -21.13 16.64
C THR A 231 13.96 -22.39 16.74
N ARG A 232 14.99 -22.40 17.61
CA ARG A 232 15.82 -23.58 17.85
C ARG A 232 15.06 -24.74 18.50
N LEU A 233 14.06 -24.45 19.34
CA LEU A 233 13.19 -25.47 19.94
C LEU A 233 12.26 -26.13 18.92
N ILE A 234 11.71 -25.34 17.99
CA ILE A 234 10.80 -25.83 16.93
C ILE A 234 11.59 -26.52 15.82
N ARG A 235 12.77 -26.01 15.47
CA ARG A 235 13.69 -26.58 14.47
C ARG A 235 14.57 -27.66 15.12
N ARG A 236 13.95 -28.72 15.66
CA ARG A 236 14.67 -29.97 15.95
C ARG A 236 15.23 -30.51 14.63
N LYS A 237 16.55 -30.37 14.40
CA LYS A 237 17.23 -31.16 13.37
C LYS A 237 17.11 -32.65 13.74
N PRO A 238 16.85 -33.56 12.79
CA PRO A 238 17.25 -34.94 12.97
C PRO A 238 18.79 -34.95 13.09
N GLN A 239 19.31 -35.58 14.15
CA GLN A 239 20.72 -35.93 14.23
C GLN A 239 21.02 -36.95 13.13
N LEU A 240 21.64 -36.50 12.04
CA LEU A 240 22.42 -37.39 11.20
C LEU A 240 23.85 -37.37 11.73
N ILE A 241 24.21 -38.45 12.41
CA ILE A 241 25.57 -38.86 12.69
C ILE A 241 26.24 -39.17 11.36
N SER A 242 27.31 -38.45 11.01
CA SER A 242 28.42 -39.03 10.28
C SER A 242 29.68 -38.20 10.49
N GLN A 243 30.68 -38.87 11.03
CA GLN A 243 32.01 -38.38 11.32
C GLN A 243 32.75 -37.98 10.03
N ARG A 244 33.51 -36.88 10.10
CA ARG A 244 34.90 -36.93 9.65
C ARG A 244 35.74 -35.93 10.44
N ARG A 245 36.45 -36.46 11.43
CA ARG A 245 37.69 -35.86 11.95
C ARG A 245 38.67 -35.73 10.78
N ARG A 246 39.24 -34.54 10.60
CA ARG A 246 40.66 -34.38 10.29
C ARG A 246 41.22 -33.25 11.16
N SER A 247 42.19 -33.66 11.96
CA SER A 247 43.06 -32.90 12.86
C SER A 247 44.07 -32.04 12.09
N PHE A 248 44.47 -30.89 12.65
CA PHE A 248 45.87 -30.45 12.80
C PHE A 248 45.86 -29.14 13.64
N VAL A 249 46.22 -29.22 14.93
CA VAL A 249 47.45 -28.66 15.55
C VAL A 249 47.43 -27.13 15.69
N ASP A 250 47.33 -26.67 16.94
CA ASP A 250 47.66 -25.31 17.39
C ASP A 250 49.15 -25.00 17.14
N GLY A 251 49.43 -23.86 16.53
CA GLY A 251 50.76 -23.27 16.38
C GLY A 251 50.66 -21.89 15.73
N GLU A 252 51.23 -20.88 16.38
CA GLU A 252 51.33 -19.45 16.01
C GLU A 252 50.03 -18.63 16.28
N ALA A 253 49.95 -17.70 17.25
CA ALA A 253 50.97 -16.84 17.86
C ALA A 253 51.92 -16.19 16.84
N THR A 254 51.37 -15.49 15.85
CA THR A 254 51.83 -14.19 15.33
C THR A 254 51.03 -13.83 14.07
N ALA A 255 49.92 -13.09 14.24
CA ALA A 255 49.39 -12.31 13.14
C ALA A 255 50.03 -10.91 13.22
N PRO A 256 50.76 -10.43 12.20
CA PRO A 256 51.38 -9.12 12.24
C PRO A 256 50.31 -8.05 12.37
N LEU A 257 50.59 -7.07 13.23
CA LEU A 257 49.96 -5.76 13.26
C LEU A 257 50.16 -5.09 11.88
N VAL A 258 49.33 -5.44 10.91
CA VAL A 258 49.09 -4.57 9.76
C VAL A 258 47.94 -3.67 10.16
N PRO A 259 48.16 -2.35 10.33
CA PRO A 259 47.05 -1.43 10.36
C PRO A 259 46.45 -1.47 8.96
N SER A 260 45.46 -2.34 8.76
CA SER A 260 44.50 -2.14 7.69
C SER A 260 43.81 -0.84 8.06
N ARG A 261 44.39 0.26 7.57
CA ARG A 261 43.78 1.57 7.52
C ARG A 261 42.50 1.32 6.74
N VAL A 262 41.43 1.00 7.46
CA VAL A 262 40.07 1.11 6.95
C VAL A 262 39.99 2.59 6.63
N THR A 263 40.30 2.94 5.38
CA THR A 263 39.85 4.22 4.84
C THR A 263 38.37 4.20 5.14
N PRO A 264 37.87 5.07 6.03
CA PRO A 264 36.43 5.19 6.18
C PRO A 264 35.95 5.43 4.76
N LYS A 265 35.03 4.58 4.25
CA LYS A 265 34.27 4.94 3.06
C LYS A 265 33.84 6.37 3.33
N LYS A 266 34.40 7.31 2.56
CA LYS A 266 34.19 8.75 2.70
C LYS A 266 32.72 8.89 3.00
N ALA A 267 32.38 9.29 4.21
CA ALA A 267 30.98 9.49 4.58
C ALA A 267 30.48 10.46 3.53
N THR A 268 29.69 9.97 2.56
CA THR A 268 29.15 10.79 1.51
C THR A 268 28.50 11.95 2.24
N ALA A 269 28.96 13.17 1.96
CA ALA A 269 28.51 14.38 2.63
C ALA A 269 26.99 14.30 2.81
N PRO A 270 26.43 14.70 3.97
CA PRO A 270 24.99 14.65 4.19
C PRO A 270 24.30 15.34 3.02
N LYS A 271 23.66 14.55 2.14
CA LYS A 271 23.08 15.06 0.91
C LYS A 271 22.07 16.13 1.31
N ALA A 272 22.20 17.35 0.76
CA ALA A 272 21.37 18.52 1.09
C ALA A 272 19.88 18.14 1.17
N PRO A 273 19.10 18.56 2.19
CA PRO A 273 17.73 18.11 2.42
C PRO A 273 16.89 18.11 1.14
N THR A 274 16.07 17.07 0.94
CA THR A 274 15.20 16.95 -0.23
C THR A 274 14.35 18.20 -0.38
N GLY A 275 14.52 18.92 -1.49
CA GLY A 275 13.77 20.13 -1.76
C GLY A 275 12.29 19.79 -1.95
N MET A 276 11.39 20.47 -1.25
CA MET A 276 9.94 20.24 -1.40
C MET A 276 9.47 20.40 -2.85
N LYS A 277 10.12 21.28 -3.63
CA LYS A 277 9.87 21.46 -5.07
C LYS A 277 10.21 20.22 -5.91
N GLU A 278 11.17 19.41 -5.48
CA GLU A 278 11.57 18.16 -6.15
C GLU A 278 10.55 17.04 -5.90
N VAL A 279 9.91 17.04 -4.72
CA VAL A 279 8.86 16.08 -4.35
C VAL A 279 7.54 16.40 -5.05
N PHE A 280 7.19 17.68 -5.16
CA PHE A 280 5.95 18.17 -5.81
C PHE A 280 6.20 18.61 -7.26
N SER A 281 6.65 17.68 -8.10
CA SER A 281 6.61 17.88 -9.55
C SER A 281 5.16 17.88 -10.05
N TYR A 282 4.95 18.33 -11.29
CA TYR A 282 3.61 18.30 -11.90
C TYR A 282 3.03 16.88 -11.91
N GLN A 283 3.82 15.88 -12.34
CA GLN A 283 3.36 14.49 -12.44
C GLN A 283 3.11 13.86 -11.06
N THR A 284 3.95 14.12 -10.06
CA THR A 284 3.71 13.60 -8.70
C THR A 284 2.45 14.23 -8.11
N THR A 285 2.23 15.53 -8.34
CA THR A 285 1.06 16.27 -7.82
C THR A 285 -0.24 15.76 -8.44
N VAL A 286 -0.29 15.57 -9.76
CA VAL A 286 -1.46 15.01 -10.46
C VAL A 286 -1.77 13.58 -9.98
N ASN A 287 -0.74 12.75 -9.77
CA ASN A 287 -0.92 11.41 -9.18
C ASN A 287 -1.44 11.47 -7.74
N LEU A 288 -0.92 12.38 -6.90
CA LEU A 288 -1.39 12.57 -5.52
C LEU A 288 -2.87 12.99 -5.49
N ILE A 289 -3.26 13.95 -6.35
CA ILE A 289 -4.66 14.39 -6.49
C ILE A 289 -5.54 13.19 -6.89
N SER A 290 -5.15 12.45 -7.92
CA SER A 290 -5.88 11.27 -8.39
C SER A 290 -6.05 10.22 -7.29
N TYR A 291 -4.99 9.97 -6.51
CA TYR A 291 -5.05 9.03 -5.39
C TYR A 291 -5.97 9.53 -4.26
N THR A 292 -5.95 10.83 -3.95
CA THR A 292 -6.88 11.41 -2.96
C THR A 292 -8.33 11.27 -3.38
N PHE A 293 -8.67 11.58 -4.63
CA PHE A 293 -10.04 11.41 -5.13
C PHE A 293 -10.46 9.94 -5.12
N LEU A 294 -9.59 9.02 -5.56
CA LEU A 294 -9.86 7.59 -5.51
C LEU A 294 -10.13 7.12 -4.08
N ALA A 295 -9.29 7.52 -3.13
CA ALA A 295 -9.43 7.18 -1.73
C ALA A 295 -10.71 7.80 -1.12
N PHE A 296 -11.08 9.01 -1.53
CA PHE A 296 -12.32 9.68 -1.12
C PHE A 296 -13.54 8.86 -1.54
N HIS A 297 -13.75 8.70 -2.85
CA HIS A 297 -15.03 8.17 -3.33
C HIS A 297 -15.14 6.65 -3.10
N SER A 298 -14.03 5.91 -3.15
CA SER A 298 -14.05 4.47 -2.91
C SER A 298 -14.44 4.13 -1.47
N VAL A 299 -13.80 4.78 -0.49
CA VAL A 299 -14.04 4.49 0.93
C VAL A 299 -15.40 5.05 1.38
N ALA A 300 -15.78 6.21 0.85
CA ALA A 300 -17.11 6.76 1.09
C ALA A 300 -18.22 5.85 0.55
N TYR A 301 -18.05 5.27 -0.64
CA TYR A 301 -18.98 4.28 -1.16
C TYR A 301 -19.06 3.05 -0.26
N ASP A 302 -17.93 2.46 0.16
CA ASP A 302 -17.91 1.23 0.96
C ASP A 302 -18.55 1.40 2.34
N GLN A 303 -18.44 2.59 2.93
CA GLN A 303 -19.13 2.90 4.17
C GLN A 303 -20.63 3.17 3.91
N ASN A 304 -20.97 3.96 2.89
CA ASN A 304 -22.35 4.36 2.64
C ASN A 304 -23.21 3.20 2.14
N ILE A 305 -22.63 2.27 1.36
CA ILE A 305 -23.36 1.10 0.85
C ILE A 305 -23.85 0.21 1.99
N THR A 306 -23.11 0.06 3.10
CA THR A 306 -23.58 -0.74 4.24
C THR A 306 -24.78 -0.10 4.92
N VAL A 307 -24.83 1.22 4.99
CA VAL A 307 -25.99 1.96 5.50
C VAL A 307 -27.18 1.81 4.55
N PHE A 308 -26.97 1.92 3.24
CA PHE A 308 -28.03 1.74 2.25
C PHE A 308 -28.60 0.31 2.23
N LEU A 309 -27.76 -0.70 2.43
CA LEU A 309 -28.17 -2.10 2.54
C LEU A 309 -28.98 -2.36 3.83
N ASP A 310 -28.62 -1.73 4.96
CA ASP A 310 -29.40 -1.81 6.20
C ASP A 310 -30.71 -0.99 6.14
N TYR A 311 -30.74 0.10 5.36
CA TYR A 311 -31.89 1.00 5.27
C TYR A 311 -33.17 0.25 4.85
N PRO A 312 -34.32 0.47 5.52
CA PRO A 312 -35.51 -0.36 5.35
C PRO A 312 -36.08 -0.32 3.93
N VAL A 313 -36.74 -1.41 3.55
CA VAL A 313 -37.57 -1.45 2.35
C VAL A 313 -38.82 -0.62 2.59
N ILE A 314 -39.05 0.41 1.77
CA ILE A 314 -40.23 1.26 1.84
C ILE A 314 -41.15 0.93 0.65
N PRO A 315 -42.44 0.61 0.88
CA PRO A 315 -43.40 0.39 -0.20
C PRO A 315 -43.55 1.65 -1.06
N ARG A 316 -43.64 1.47 -2.38
CA ARG A 316 -43.72 2.58 -3.32
C ARG A 316 -45.15 3.07 -3.43
N THR A 317 -45.35 4.34 -3.15
CA THR A 317 -46.61 5.07 -3.33
C THR A 317 -46.37 6.27 -4.25
N PRO A 318 -47.40 6.79 -4.94
CA PRO A 318 -47.27 8.00 -5.76
C PRO A 318 -46.74 9.23 -4.99
N GLU A 319 -46.90 9.23 -3.67
CA GLU A 319 -46.45 10.30 -2.76
C GLU A 319 -44.95 10.24 -2.46
N ASN A 320 -44.37 9.03 -2.43
CA ASN A 320 -42.97 8.80 -2.06
C ASN A 320 -42.06 8.40 -3.23
N THR A 321 -42.61 8.27 -4.44
CA THR A 321 -41.88 7.82 -5.64
C THR A 321 -42.30 8.64 -6.88
N LYS A 322 -41.35 9.42 -7.43
CA LYS A 322 -41.44 10.13 -8.71
C LYS A 322 -40.12 9.93 -9.47
N PHE A 323 -40.16 9.05 -10.47
CA PHE A 323 -38.98 8.73 -11.26
C PHE A 323 -38.50 9.93 -12.09
N PRO A 324 -37.19 10.03 -12.38
CA PRO A 324 -36.13 9.06 -12.05
C PRO A 324 -35.35 9.37 -10.76
N PHE A 325 -35.63 10.45 -10.04
CA PHE A 325 -34.75 10.94 -8.96
C PHE A 325 -35.35 10.89 -7.56
N TYR A 326 -36.67 10.87 -7.42
CA TYR A 326 -37.34 10.93 -6.12
C TYR A 326 -37.87 9.54 -5.77
N PHE A 327 -37.22 8.86 -4.85
CA PHE A 327 -37.68 7.59 -4.29
C PHE A 327 -36.96 7.31 -2.97
N THR A 328 -37.62 6.56 -2.11
CA THR A 328 -37.08 6.14 -0.81
C THR A 328 -37.04 4.63 -0.69
N GLY A 329 -36.18 4.14 0.21
CA GLY A 329 -36.09 2.72 0.54
C GLY A 329 -34.79 2.04 0.09
N GLY A 330 -34.30 1.17 0.96
CA GLY A 330 -33.09 0.35 0.77
C GLY A 330 -33.45 -1.13 0.69
N PHE A 331 -32.66 -1.97 1.36
CA PHE A 331 -32.76 -3.43 1.29
C PHE A 331 -33.22 -4.07 2.60
N GLY A 332 -33.11 -3.38 3.74
CA GLY A 332 -33.48 -3.90 5.05
C GLY A 332 -32.68 -5.15 5.47
N LEU A 333 -31.43 -5.27 5.03
CA LEU A 333 -30.58 -6.43 5.32
C LEU A 333 -29.97 -6.31 6.72
N SER A 334 -29.79 -7.46 7.38
CA SER A 334 -29.08 -7.53 8.66
C SER A 334 -27.56 -7.47 8.47
N SER A 335 -26.81 -7.14 9.54
CA SER A 335 -25.33 -7.16 9.50
C SER A 335 -24.75 -8.48 8.99
N GLY A 336 -25.39 -9.61 9.31
CA GLY A 336 -24.91 -10.93 8.88
C GLY A 336 -24.97 -11.10 7.37
N THR A 337 -26.09 -10.70 6.74
CA THR A 337 -26.27 -10.76 5.28
C THR A 337 -25.37 -9.73 4.57
N ILE A 338 -25.24 -8.52 5.12
CA ILE A 338 -24.28 -7.52 4.63
C ILE A 338 -22.86 -8.08 4.72
N GLY A 339 -22.53 -8.76 5.81
CA GLY A 339 -21.27 -9.48 5.99
C GLY A 339 -21.03 -10.54 4.91
N THR A 340 -22.02 -11.37 4.60
CA THR A 340 -21.93 -12.34 3.50
C THR A 340 -21.67 -11.68 2.15
N LEU A 341 -22.36 -10.58 1.83
CA LEU A 341 -22.11 -9.79 0.61
C LEU A 341 -20.66 -9.30 0.55
N PHE A 342 -20.15 -8.76 1.66
CA PHE A 342 -18.77 -8.30 1.76
C PHE A 342 -17.74 -9.45 1.74
N THR A 343 -18.11 -10.65 2.19
CA THR A 343 -17.29 -11.85 2.02
C THR A 343 -17.16 -12.26 0.56
N ILE A 344 -18.27 -12.30 -0.18
CA ILE A 344 -18.26 -12.60 -1.63
C ILE A 344 -17.47 -11.51 -2.38
N TYR A 345 -17.70 -10.24 -2.03
CA TYR A 345 -16.94 -9.09 -2.54
C TYR A 345 -15.44 -9.25 -2.28
N GLY A 346 -15.06 -9.63 -1.07
CA GLY A 346 -13.66 -9.84 -0.69
C GLY A 346 -13.01 -10.99 -1.47
N ILE A 347 -13.65 -12.16 -1.52
CA ILE A 347 -13.14 -13.31 -2.30
C ILE A 347 -12.94 -12.92 -3.77
N THR A 348 -13.92 -12.24 -4.35
CA THR A 348 -13.86 -11.77 -5.75
C THR A 348 -12.71 -10.79 -5.96
N CYS A 349 -12.52 -9.82 -5.06
CA CYS A 349 -11.37 -8.91 -5.09
C CYS A 349 -10.04 -9.68 -5.03
N GLY A 350 -9.93 -10.68 -4.16
CA GLY A 350 -8.72 -11.52 -4.06
C GLY A 350 -8.43 -12.25 -5.38
N LEU A 351 -9.45 -12.86 -6.00
CA LEU A 351 -9.32 -13.52 -7.30
C LEU A 351 -8.88 -12.53 -8.39
N ILE A 352 -9.52 -11.36 -8.48
CA ILE A 352 -9.15 -10.34 -9.48
C ILE A 352 -7.72 -9.84 -9.25
N GLN A 353 -7.33 -9.57 -8.00
CA GLN A 353 -6.00 -9.04 -7.64
C GLN A 353 -4.86 -9.99 -8.04
N PHE A 354 -5.04 -11.31 -7.85
CA PHE A 354 -3.97 -12.28 -8.09
C PHE A 354 -4.04 -12.93 -9.48
N LEU A 355 -5.24 -13.11 -10.05
CA LEU A 355 -5.41 -13.82 -11.32
C LEU A 355 -5.57 -12.88 -12.52
N ILE A 356 -6.26 -11.75 -12.35
CA ILE A 356 -6.66 -10.88 -13.48
C ILE A 356 -5.78 -9.64 -13.60
N TYR A 357 -5.43 -9.01 -12.47
CA TYR A 357 -4.68 -7.76 -12.48
C TYR A 357 -3.30 -7.87 -13.15
N PRO A 358 -2.42 -8.85 -12.81
CA PRO A 358 -1.11 -8.98 -13.45
C PRO A 358 -1.16 -9.16 -14.98
N PRO A 359 -1.93 -10.11 -15.56
CA PRO A 359 -1.97 -10.27 -17.01
C PRO A 359 -2.58 -9.06 -17.71
N MET A 360 -3.56 -8.39 -17.09
CA MET A 360 -4.19 -7.21 -17.66
C MET A 360 -3.21 -6.02 -17.73
N VAL A 361 -2.46 -5.76 -16.66
CA VAL A 361 -1.45 -4.70 -16.65
C VAL A 361 -0.30 -5.02 -17.61
N ASN A 362 0.13 -6.28 -17.69
CA ASN A 362 1.17 -6.68 -18.64
C ASN A 362 0.75 -6.50 -20.10
N ARG A 363 -0.55 -6.67 -20.40
CA ARG A 363 -1.08 -6.57 -21.77
C ARG A 363 -1.43 -5.13 -22.18
N TYR A 364 -2.04 -4.36 -21.28
CA TYR A 364 -2.60 -3.05 -21.60
C TYR A 364 -1.84 -1.87 -21.00
N GLY A 365 -0.87 -2.13 -20.11
CA GLY A 365 -0.16 -1.11 -19.35
C GLY A 365 -0.96 -0.61 -18.14
N VAL A 366 -0.25 -0.15 -17.11
CA VAL A 366 -0.86 0.28 -15.84
C VAL A 366 -1.70 1.55 -16.00
N LEU A 367 -1.24 2.51 -16.82
CA LEU A 367 -1.94 3.78 -17.03
C LEU A 367 -3.29 3.60 -17.75
N ASN A 368 -3.34 2.78 -18.80
CA ASN A 368 -4.58 2.57 -19.55
C ASN A 368 -5.61 1.81 -18.72
N CYS A 369 -5.18 0.83 -17.93
CA CYS A 369 -6.04 0.14 -16.97
C CYS A 369 -6.65 1.16 -15.99
N PHE A 370 -5.84 2.09 -15.46
CA PHE A 370 -6.31 3.11 -14.52
C PHE A 370 -7.31 4.09 -15.16
N LYS A 371 -7.05 4.55 -16.40
CA LYS A 371 -7.97 5.41 -17.16
C LYS A 371 -9.34 4.75 -17.33
N VAL A 372 -9.39 3.49 -17.79
CA VAL A 372 -10.65 2.77 -18.01
C VAL A 372 -11.47 2.65 -16.72
N VAL A 373 -10.85 2.22 -15.62
CA VAL A 373 -11.59 2.04 -14.36
C VAL A 373 -12.00 3.37 -13.72
N SER A 374 -11.23 4.45 -13.95
CA SER A 374 -11.59 5.80 -13.48
C SER A 374 -12.86 6.32 -14.17
N VAL A 375 -13.04 6.02 -15.47
CA VAL A 375 -14.28 6.36 -16.21
C VAL A 375 -15.43 5.44 -15.83
N MET A 376 -15.18 4.17 -15.53
CA MET A 376 -16.21 3.21 -15.16
C MET A 376 -16.86 3.53 -13.81
N THR A 377 -16.09 4.02 -12.85
CA THR A 377 -16.52 4.17 -11.45
C THR A 377 -17.70 5.15 -11.23
N PRO A 378 -17.75 6.34 -11.87
CA PRO A 378 -18.90 7.23 -11.81
C PRO A 378 -20.23 6.57 -12.22
N PHE A 379 -20.20 5.74 -13.28
CA PHE A 379 -21.40 5.03 -13.74
C PHE A 379 -21.87 3.98 -12.74
N VAL A 380 -20.92 3.26 -12.11
CA VAL A 380 -21.23 2.31 -11.04
C VAL A 380 -22.00 3.02 -9.92
N TYR A 381 -21.51 4.17 -9.46
CA TYR A 381 -22.16 4.94 -8.40
C TYR A 381 -23.52 5.47 -8.81
N PHE A 382 -23.64 5.98 -10.03
CA PHE A 382 -24.91 6.45 -10.57
C PHE A 382 -25.98 5.35 -10.59
N ILE A 383 -25.61 4.11 -10.96
CA ILE A 383 -26.54 2.98 -11.08
C ILE A 383 -26.90 2.37 -9.71
N THR A 384 -26.01 2.43 -8.71
CA THR A 384 -26.20 1.81 -7.40
C THR A 384 -27.59 2.03 -6.76
N PRO A 385 -28.10 3.27 -6.58
CA PRO A 385 -29.37 3.47 -5.89
C PRO A 385 -30.56 2.88 -6.65
N TYR A 386 -30.48 2.77 -7.98
CA TYR A 386 -31.54 2.19 -8.81
C TYR A 386 -31.74 0.69 -8.61
N THR A 387 -30.75 0.00 -8.04
CA THR A 387 -30.88 -1.44 -7.71
C THR A 387 -31.97 -1.73 -6.68
N SER A 388 -32.31 -0.77 -5.80
CA SER A 388 -33.43 -0.92 -4.86
C SER A 388 -34.81 -0.83 -5.54
N LEU A 389 -34.86 -0.35 -6.78
CA LEU A 389 -36.08 -0.24 -7.57
C LEU A 389 -36.53 -1.56 -8.20
N LEU A 390 -35.75 -2.63 -8.12
CA LEU A 390 -36.19 -3.92 -8.64
C LEU A 390 -37.37 -4.49 -7.84
N PRO A 391 -38.26 -5.28 -8.44
CA PRO A 391 -39.52 -5.67 -7.81
C PRO A 391 -39.33 -6.71 -6.71
N THR A 392 -38.48 -7.72 -6.92
CA THR A 392 -38.34 -8.86 -6.00
C THR A 392 -37.10 -8.75 -5.12
N PRO A 393 -37.11 -9.26 -3.87
CA PRO A 393 -35.93 -9.26 -3.01
C PRO A 393 -34.71 -9.94 -3.65
N ALA A 394 -34.93 -11.07 -4.34
CA ALA A 394 -33.87 -11.81 -5.04
C ALA A 394 -33.24 -10.99 -6.18
N THR A 395 -34.05 -10.29 -6.97
CA THR A 395 -33.52 -9.45 -8.07
C THR A 395 -32.79 -8.22 -7.55
N ARG A 396 -33.30 -7.57 -6.49
CA ARG A 396 -32.57 -6.49 -5.78
C ARG A 396 -31.21 -6.98 -5.32
N PHE A 397 -31.17 -8.12 -4.63
CA PHE A 397 -29.94 -8.70 -4.10
C PHE A 397 -28.94 -9.06 -5.21
N ALA A 398 -29.40 -9.72 -6.27
CA ALA A 398 -28.55 -10.07 -7.42
C ALA A 398 -28.00 -8.82 -8.13
N ALA A 399 -28.82 -7.79 -8.31
CA ALA A 399 -28.39 -6.55 -8.94
C ALA A 399 -27.37 -5.79 -8.11
N ILE A 400 -27.61 -5.63 -6.79
CA ILE A 400 -26.64 -4.93 -5.94
C ILE A 400 -25.33 -5.70 -5.82
N LEU A 401 -25.39 -7.03 -5.74
CA LEU A 401 -24.19 -7.87 -5.78
C LEU A 401 -23.42 -7.66 -7.09
N THR A 402 -24.11 -7.65 -8.23
CA THR A 402 -23.50 -7.41 -9.55
C THR A 402 -22.82 -6.04 -9.62
N VAL A 403 -23.50 -4.98 -9.20
CA VAL A 403 -22.94 -3.62 -9.14
C VAL A 403 -21.72 -3.58 -8.21
N MET A 404 -21.79 -4.24 -7.06
CA MET A 404 -20.65 -4.37 -6.14
C MET A 404 -19.48 -5.15 -6.76
N MET A 405 -19.72 -6.19 -7.57
CA MET A 405 -18.65 -6.91 -8.28
C MET A 405 -17.98 -6.05 -9.36
N ILE A 406 -18.76 -5.25 -10.09
CA ILE A 406 -18.20 -4.30 -11.08
C ILE A 406 -17.36 -3.24 -10.35
N LYS A 407 -17.85 -2.73 -9.21
CA LYS A 407 -17.09 -1.83 -8.35
C LYS A 407 -15.79 -2.47 -7.84
N ALA A 408 -15.86 -3.73 -7.40
CA ALA A 408 -14.72 -4.50 -6.92
C ALA A 408 -13.62 -4.55 -7.98
N PHE A 409 -14.01 -4.89 -9.22
CA PHE A 409 -13.11 -4.91 -10.37
C PHE A 409 -12.47 -3.53 -10.62
N ALA A 410 -13.24 -2.45 -10.57
CA ALA A 410 -12.72 -1.09 -10.75
C ALA A 410 -11.62 -0.76 -9.72
N ILE A 411 -11.94 -0.95 -8.44
CA ILE A 411 -11.14 -0.49 -7.32
C ILE A 411 -9.87 -1.32 -7.13
N ILE A 412 -9.95 -2.63 -7.33
CA ILE A 412 -8.80 -3.52 -7.18
C ILE A 412 -7.74 -3.30 -8.27
N ILE A 413 -8.14 -2.75 -9.42
CA ILE A 413 -7.22 -2.29 -10.46
C ILE A 413 -6.72 -0.89 -10.11
N ALA A 414 -7.60 0.01 -9.69
CA ALA A 414 -7.29 1.42 -9.49
C ALA A 414 -6.22 1.66 -8.39
N PHE A 415 -6.36 1.04 -7.21
CA PHE A 415 -5.45 1.30 -6.08
C PHE A 415 -4.00 0.86 -6.34
N PRO A 416 -3.73 -0.37 -6.83
CA PRO A 416 -2.39 -0.74 -7.24
C PRO A 416 -1.85 0.13 -8.38
N SER A 417 -2.69 0.43 -9.38
CA SER A 417 -2.27 1.23 -10.54
C SER A 417 -1.83 2.64 -10.17
N THR A 418 -2.65 3.37 -9.39
CA THR A 418 -2.28 4.72 -8.93
C THR A 418 -1.03 4.71 -8.07
N THR A 419 -0.79 3.63 -7.30
CA THR A 419 0.39 3.55 -6.44
C THR A 419 1.67 3.28 -7.24
N ILE A 420 1.58 2.44 -8.27
CA ILE A 420 2.69 2.19 -9.20
C ILE A 420 2.99 3.47 -9.99
N LEU A 421 1.98 4.13 -10.55
CA LEU A 421 2.14 5.39 -11.28
C LEU A 421 2.77 6.49 -10.42
N LEU A 422 2.33 6.62 -9.17
CA LEU A 422 2.92 7.57 -8.22
C LEU A 422 4.39 7.23 -7.94
N THR A 423 4.71 5.95 -7.74
CA THR A 423 6.11 5.50 -7.56
C THR A 423 6.94 5.80 -8.80
N ASN A 424 6.38 5.57 -9.99
CA ASN A 424 7.05 5.79 -11.26
C ASN A 424 7.22 7.28 -11.61
N SER A 425 6.43 8.16 -11.00
CA SER A 425 6.56 9.61 -11.14
C SER A 425 7.70 10.22 -10.32
N ALA A 426 8.31 9.45 -9.41
CA ALA A 426 9.44 9.91 -8.63
C ALA A 426 10.68 10.07 -9.52
N THR A 427 11.27 11.26 -9.52
CA THR A 427 12.49 11.59 -10.28
C THR A 427 13.71 10.86 -9.75
N SER A 428 13.74 10.58 -8.45
CA SER A 428 14.85 9.89 -7.79
C SER A 428 14.35 8.98 -6.66
N LEU A 429 15.14 7.94 -6.36
CA LEU A 429 14.86 7.03 -5.24
C LEU A 429 14.90 7.74 -3.88
N ARG A 430 15.60 8.88 -3.81
CA ARG A 430 15.72 9.69 -2.60
C ARG A 430 14.39 10.29 -2.16
N ILE A 431 13.56 10.75 -3.10
CA ILE A 431 12.26 11.36 -2.79
C ILE A 431 11.16 10.32 -2.56
N LEU A 432 11.40 9.04 -2.92
CA LEU A 432 10.37 8.00 -2.95
C LEU A 432 9.72 7.76 -1.58
N GLY A 433 10.52 7.78 -0.50
CA GLY A 433 10.00 7.64 0.87
C GLY A 433 9.11 8.82 1.29
N THR A 434 9.57 10.04 1.01
CA THR A 434 8.81 11.28 1.31
C THR A 434 7.53 11.36 0.48
N LEU A 435 7.60 11.06 -0.81
CA LEU A 435 6.45 11.04 -1.73
C LEU A 435 5.38 10.05 -1.25
N ASN A 436 5.80 8.84 -0.85
CA ASN A 436 4.91 7.84 -0.28
C ASN A 436 4.30 8.27 1.09
N GLY A 437 5.04 9.06 1.87
CA GLY A 437 4.55 9.70 3.08
C GLY A 437 3.41 10.68 2.76
N PHE A 438 3.63 11.60 1.81
CA PHE A 438 2.59 12.52 1.33
C PHE A 438 1.40 11.78 0.74
N ALA A 439 1.62 10.72 -0.05
CA ALA A 439 0.55 9.88 -0.57
C ALA A 439 -0.35 9.32 0.53
N THR A 440 0.24 8.89 1.65
CA THR A 440 -0.48 8.38 2.80
C THR A 440 -1.29 9.47 3.49
N MET A 441 -0.71 10.67 3.63
CA MET A 441 -1.38 11.84 4.21
C MET A 441 -2.57 12.30 3.36
N PHE A 442 -2.36 12.53 2.07
CA PHE A 442 -3.38 13.01 1.14
C PHE A 442 -4.48 11.97 0.87
N SER A 443 -4.14 10.68 0.77
CA SER A 443 -5.16 9.62 0.73
C SER A 443 -5.88 9.45 2.06
N GLY A 444 -5.20 9.67 3.19
CA GLY A 444 -5.79 9.72 4.53
C GLY A 444 -6.84 10.83 4.67
N LEU A 445 -6.55 12.01 4.12
CA LEU A 445 -7.51 13.12 4.04
C LEU A 445 -8.74 12.76 3.19
N GLY A 446 -8.55 12.14 2.03
CA GLY A 446 -9.67 11.63 1.22
C GLY A 446 -10.53 10.64 2.00
N ARG A 447 -9.89 9.70 2.70
CA ARG A 447 -10.54 8.71 3.58
C ARG A 447 -11.26 9.31 4.79
N ALA A 448 -10.85 10.51 5.22
CA ALA A 448 -11.55 11.26 6.25
C ALA A 448 -12.76 12.00 5.69
N VAL A 449 -12.59 12.80 4.65
CA VAL A 449 -13.67 13.70 4.16
C VAL A 449 -14.77 12.91 3.43
N GLY A 450 -14.40 11.85 2.72
CA GLY A 450 -15.33 11.06 1.91
C GLY A 450 -16.53 10.51 2.70
N PRO A 451 -16.31 9.63 3.70
CA PRO A 451 -17.40 9.06 4.49
C PRO A 451 -18.24 10.11 5.23
N ALA A 452 -17.63 11.14 5.84
CA ALA A 452 -18.39 12.21 6.51
C ALA A 452 -19.32 12.97 5.56
N SER A 453 -18.79 13.43 4.42
CA SER A 453 -19.58 14.20 3.44
C SER A 453 -20.66 13.37 2.77
N THR A 454 -20.35 12.11 2.43
CA THR A 454 -21.30 11.19 1.79
C THR A 454 -22.37 10.73 2.76
N GLY A 455 -22.01 10.43 4.02
CA GLY A 455 -22.96 10.08 5.06
C GLY A 455 -23.92 11.24 5.37
N TRP A 456 -23.42 12.48 5.36
CA TRP A 456 -24.26 13.67 5.44
C TRP A 456 -25.19 13.80 4.24
N ALA A 457 -24.67 13.68 3.01
CA ALA A 457 -25.47 13.72 1.79
C ALA A 457 -26.57 12.65 1.77
N PHE A 458 -26.26 11.43 2.24
CA PHE A 458 -27.24 10.35 2.35
C PHE A 458 -28.34 10.67 3.37
N SER A 459 -27.96 11.17 4.55
CA SER A 459 -28.91 11.53 5.61
C SER A 459 -29.85 12.64 5.13
N TRP A 460 -29.28 13.70 4.54
CA TRP A 460 -30.04 14.78 3.92
C TRP A 460 -30.98 14.27 2.82
N GLY A 461 -30.49 13.36 1.97
CA GLY A 461 -31.30 12.71 0.94
C GLY A 461 -32.47 11.95 1.50
N VAL A 462 -32.24 11.14 2.54
CA VAL A 462 -33.29 10.37 3.20
C VAL A 462 -34.35 11.28 3.80
N GLU A 463 -33.96 12.37 4.49
CA GLU A 463 -34.89 13.34 5.06
C GLU A 463 -35.79 14.00 4.01
N HIS A 464 -35.29 14.22 2.79
CA HIS A 464 -35.99 14.92 1.71
C HIS A 464 -36.58 13.98 0.64
N GLY A 465 -36.49 12.66 0.80
CA GLY A 465 -37.02 11.69 -0.16
C GLY A 465 -36.12 11.37 -1.38
N TYR A 466 -34.86 11.81 -1.36
CA TYR A 466 -33.85 11.62 -2.41
C TYR A 466 -32.73 10.66 -1.97
N ILE A 467 -33.02 9.36 -1.90
CA ILE A 467 -32.00 8.36 -1.52
C ILE A 467 -30.81 8.29 -2.51
N VAL A 468 -31.00 8.79 -3.73
CA VAL A 468 -29.97 8.89 -4.78
C VAL A 468 -28.87 9.90 -4.48
N SER A 469 -29.13 10.89 -3.61
CA SER A 469 -28.27 12.05 -3.36
C SER A 469 -26.80 11.69 -3.08
N ALA A 470 -26.53 10.78 -2.15
CA ALA A 470 -25.18 10.36 -1.80
C ALA A 470 -24.44 9.71 -2.96
N TYR A 471 -25.13 8.91 -3.75
CA TYR A 471 -24.56 8.21 -4.89
C TYR A 471 -24.29 9.12 -6.07
N PHE A 472 -25.15 10.12 -6.28
CA PHE A 472 -24.94 11.16 -7.28
C PHE A 472 -23.81 12.09 -6.88
N PHE A 473 -23.74 12.46 -5.61
CA PHE A 473 -22.59 13.17 -5.05
C PHE A 473 -21.30 12.38 -5.29
N LEU A 474 -21.27 11.08 -4.98
CA LEU A 474 -20.12 10.23 -5.27
C LEU A 474 -19.80 10.11 -6.75
N ALA A 475 -20.80 9.99 -7.62
CA ALA A 475 -20.63 9.93 -9.07
C ALA A 475 -19.97 11.21 -9.61
N ILE A 476 -20.42 12.38 -9.13
CA ILE A 476 -19.84 13.68 -9.48
C ILE A 476 -18.38 13.77 -8.99
N ILE A 477 -18.13 13.44 -7.72
CA ILE A 477 -16.76 13.48 -7.17
C ILE A 477 -15.84 12.50 -7.90
N SER A 478 -16.33 11.31 -8.25
CA SER A 478 -15.57 10.33 -9.03
C SER A 478 -15.30 10.82 -10.46
N ALA A 479 -16.27 11.48 -11.11
CA ALA A 479 -16.09 12.03 -12.45
C ALA A 479 -15.06 13.16 -12.46
N ILE A 480 -15.11 14.05 -11.46
CA ILE A 480 -14.09 15.09 -11.25
C ILE A 480 -12.72 14.44 -11.00
N GLY A 481 -12.67 13.41 -10.15
CA GLY A 481 -11.47 12.64 -9.84
C GLY A 481 -10.87 11.89 -11.03
N ALA A 482 -11.65 11.58 -12.06
CA ALA A 482 -11.17 10.95 -13.29
C ALA A 482 -10.40 11.93 -14.19
N ILE A 483 -10.69 13.24 -14.14
CA ILE A 483 -10.02 14.27 -14.97
C ILE A 483 -8.48 14.25 -14.80
N PRO A 484 -7.91 14.35 -13.59
CA PRO A 484 -6.46 14.32 -13.41
C PRO A 484 -5.82 13.00 -13.86
N VAL A 485 -6.56 11.89 -13.88
CA VAL A 485 -6.04 10.58 -14.36
C VAL A 485 -5.62 10.66 -15.83
N PHE A 486 -6.32 11.46 -16.65
CA PHE A 486 -5.98 11.65 -18.05
C PHE A 486 -4.77 12.56 -18.26
N MET A 487 -4.38 13.34 -17.25
CA MET A 487 -3.18 14.19 -17.27
C MET A 487 -1.91 13.43 -16.83
N ILE A 488 -2.05 12.22 -16.29
CA ILE A 488 -0.92 11.38 -15.88
C ILE A 488 -0.18 10.87 -17.11
N VAL A 489 1.13 11.07 -17.10
CA VAL A 489 2.07 10.44 -18.02
C VAL A 489 2.88 9.39 -17.24
N GLU A 490 2.99 8.19 -17.79
CA GLU A 490 3.75 7.12 -17.16
C GLU A 490 5.25 7.46 -17.21
N GLY A 491 5.83 7.74 -16.04
CA GLY A 491 7.26 7.96 -15.90
C GLY A 491 8.03 6.65 -16.00
N GLN A 492 9.31 6.72 -16.41
CA GLN A 492 10.20 5.57 -16.49
C GLN A 492 10.56 4.98 -15.11
N GLY A 493 10.17 5.68 -14.03
CA GLY A 493 10.45 5.31 -12.66
C GLY A 493 11.85 5.69 -12.19
N PRO A 494 12.05 5.70 -10.86
CA PRO A 494 13.25 6.26 -10.26
C PRO A 494 14.52 5.41 -10.48
N THR A 495 14.39 4.20 -11.05
CA THR A 495 15.51 3.32 -11.42
C THR A 495 16.06 3.63 -12.81
N ALA A 496 15.24 4.05 -13.77
CA ALA A 496 15.71 4.42 -15.11
C ALA A 496 16.57 5.69 -15.09
N SER A 497 16.26 6.64 -14.19
CA SER A 497 17.06 7.84 -13.98
C SER A 497 18.46 7.55 -13.41
N ALA A 498 18.61 6.44 -12.65
CA ALA A 498 19.88 6.08 -12.02
C ALA A 498 20.88 5.49 -13.03
N ASP A 499 20.40 4.73 -14.01
CA ASP A 499 21.25 4.21 -15.11
C ASP A 499 21.77 5.34 -16.01
N ASN A 500 21.04 6.45 -16.16
CA ASN A 500 21.49 7.60 -16.94
C ASN A 500 22.51 8.46 -16.19
N SER A 501 22.35 8.68 -14.87
CA SER A 501 23.32 9.46 -14.08
C SER A 501 24.68 8.76 -13.97
N ASP A 502 24.69 7.42 -13.90
CA ASP A 502 25.93 6.66 -13.82
C ASP A 502 26.69 6.65 -15.18
N ASN A 503 26.02 6.98 -16.30
CA ASN A 503 26.66 7.15 -17.61
C ASN A 503 27.23 8.56 -17.81
N GLU A 504 26.54 9.61 -17.33
CA GLU A 504 27.04 11.00 -17.39
C GLU A 504 28.31 11.20 -16.54
N ASP A 505 28.38 10.58 -15.34
CA ASP A 505 29.57 10.62 -14.47
C ASP A 505 30.78 9.88 -15.07
N ASN A 506 30.57 8.97 -16.04
CA ASN A 506 31.65 8.27 -16.75
C ASN A 506 32.14 9.02 -18.00
N GLU A 507 31.33 9.91 -18.57
CA GLU A 507 31.74 10.76 -19.70
C GLU A 507 32.53 12.00 -19.24
N GLU A 508 32.24 12.57 -18.07
CA GLU A 508 33.00 13.71 -17.52
C GLU A 508 34.42 13.35 -17.02
N ASN A 509 34.72 12.08 -16.76
CA ASN A 509 36.05 11.63 -16.31
C ASN A 509 36.98 11.18 -17.45
N GLY A 510 36.60 11.43 -18.71
CA GLY A 510 37.32 10.97 -19.91
C GLY A 510 38.28 11.97 -20.57
N VAL A 511 38.55 13.13 -19.98
CA VAL A 511 39.41 14.15 -20.60
C VAL A 511 40.46 14.67 -19.61
N LEU A 512 41.70 14.76 -20.11
CA LEU A 512 42.94 15.25 -19.48
C LEU A 512 43.85 14.17 -18.87
N LEU A 513 44.61 13.50 -19.73
CA LEU A 513 46.01 13.20 -19.41
C LEU A 513 46.87 14.01 -20.39
N GLU A 514 47.51 15.05 -19.85
CA GLU A 514 48.60 15.79 -20.48
C GLU A 514 49.82 14.86 -20.54
N ASP A 515 50.41 14.71 -21.74
CA ASP A 515 51.67 13.99 -21.93
C ASP A 515 52.82 14.80 -21.29
N GLU A 516 53.36 14.28 -20.18
CA GLU A 516 54.63 14.74 -19.62
C GLU A 516 55.79 14.22 -20.49
N SER A 517 56.63 15.17 -20.91
CA SER A 517 57.92 15.00 -21.57
C SER A 517 58.90 14.10 -20.78
N PRO A 518 59.66 13.21 -21.43
CA PRO A 518 60.77 12.52 -20.78
C PRO A 518 62.07 13.34 -20.86
N ILE A 519 62.72 13.45 -19.69
CA ILE A 519 64.06 14.03 -19.49
C ILE A 519 65.12 13.06 -20.03
N GLU A 520 66.13 13.66 -20.65
CA GLU A 520 67.36 13.08 -21.21
C GLU A 520 68.23 12.34 -20.18
N ASP A 521 68.88 11.26 -20.61
CA ASP A 521 70.21 10.89 -20.13
C ASP A 521 71.01 10.26 -21.28
N TYR A 522 72.23 10.79 -21.48
CA TYR A 522 73.31 10.38 -22.39
C TYR A 522 73.81 8.94 -22.04
N ASP A 523 74.49 8.12 -22.85
CA ASP A 523 75.39 8.33 -23.99
C ASP A 523 75.70 6.97 -24.69
N ASP A 524 76.31 7.07 -25.88
CA ASP A 524 77.25 6.14 -26.55
C ASP A 524 76.81 5.30 -27.79
N ALA A 525 77.17 5.86 -28.97
CA ALA A 525 77.84 5.27 -30.16
C ALA A 525 77.29 3.98 -30.84
N THR A 526 77.25 3.78 -32.18
CA THR A 526 77.93 4.33 -33.38
C THR A 526 77.10 4.02 -34.66
N ASP A 527 77.20 4.92 -35.64
CA ASP A 527 77.35 4.75 -37.10
C ASP A 527 76.28 4.14 -38.05
N ASP A 528 76.06 4.94 -39.11
CA ASP A 528 75.88 4.65 -40.55
C ASP A 528 74.51 4.59 -41.26
N GLU A 529 74.35 5.61 -42.14
CA GLU A 529 73.82 5.62 -43.54
C GLU A 529 72.40 5.09 -43.85
N ALA A 530 71.61 5.57 -44.82
CA ALA A 530 71.52 6.75 -45.68
C ALA A 530 70.25 6.57 -46.57
N THR A 531 69.68 7.66 -47.09
CA THR A 531 68.78 7.76 -48.29
C THR A 531 67.34 7.19 -48.22
N ALA A 532 66.37 7.56 -49.06
CA ALA A 532 65.85 8.80 -49.65
C ALA A 532 64.62 8.40 -50.53
N ALA A 533 63.70 9.35 -50.75
CA ALA A 533 62.77 9.46 -51.89
C ALA A 533 61.45 8.63 -51.96
N SER A 534 60.35 9.38 -52.03
CA SER A 534 59.00 9.03 -52.55
C SER A 534 58.95 9.21 -54.10
N PRO A 535 57.79 9.29 -54.81
CA PRO A 535 56.46 8.63 -54.76
C PRO A 535 55.99 8.15 -56.18
N LEU A 536 54.74 7.63 -56.36
CA LEU A 536 53.76 8.02 -57.43
C LEU A 536 52.67 6.98 -57.85
N LEU A 537 51.47 7.52 -58.14
CA LEU A 537 50.38 7.10 -59.08
C LEU A 537 49.47 5.89 -58.71
N GLY A 538 48.13 5.87 -58.84
CA GLY A 538 47.13 6.78 -59.44
C GLY A 538 46.42 6.17 -60.68
N ARG A 539 45.20 5.61 -60.56
CA ARG A 539 44.22 5.33 -61.66
C ARG A 539 42.92 4.67 -61.12
N ASN A 540 41.71 4.67 -61.72
CA ASN A 540 40.84 5.63 -62.42
C ASN A 540 39.48 4.90 -62.67
N ARG A 541 38.32 5.58 -62.49
CA ARG A 541 36.98 5.45 -63.14
C ARG A 541 36.19 4.11 -63.26
N GLY A 542 34.85 4.20 -63.06
CA GLY A 542 33.84 3.42 -63.80
C GLY A 542 32.43 3.30 -63.19
N SER A 543 31.42 3.89 -63.84
CA SER A 543 29.96 3.98 -63.52
C SER A 543 29.14 2.73 -63.92
N SER A 544 27.98 2.44 -63.28
CA SER A 544 26.63 2.35 -63.92
C SER A 544 25.51 1.81 -63.00
N TYR A 545 24.26 2.07 -63.40
CA TYR A 545 22.97 2.04 -62.72
C TYR A 545 22.13 0.73 -62.92
N LYS A 546 21.24 0.43 -61.95
CA LYS A 546 19.89 -0.24 -61.98
C LYS A 546 19.66 -1.57 -62.75
N THR A 547 19.01 -2.57 -62.13
CA THR A 547 17.53 -2.83 -62.13
C THR A 547 17.11 -4.09 -61.34
N THR A 548 15.88 -4.02 -60.83
CA THR A 548 14.91 -4.99 -60.26
C THR A 548 14.75 -6.37 -60.94
N SER A 549 14.33 -7.40 -60.18
CA SER A 549 12.99 -8.07 -60.30
C SER A 549 12.92 -9.50 -59.70
N THR A 550 11.85 -9.77 -58.91
CA THR A 550 11.01 -11.01 -58.80
C THR A 550 11.62 -12.37 -58.38
N ALA A 551 10.93 -13.34 -57.77
CA ALA A 551 9.61 -13.50 -57.13
C ALA A 551 9.45 -14.98 -56.66
N ASN A 552 8.42 -15.21 -55.84
CA ASN A 552 7.52 -16.39 -55.80
C ASN A 552 8.08 -17.74 -55.29
N ASN A 553 7.31 -18.59 -54.60
CA ASN A 553 5.86 -18.73 -54.44
C ASN A 553 5.45 -18.92 -52.97
#